data_AF-A0A0C2F1S4-F1
#
_entry.id   AF-A0A0C2F1S4-F1
#
_cell.length_a   1.000
_cell.length_b   1.000
_cell.length_c   1.000
_cell.angle_alpha   90.00
_cell.angle_beta   90.00
_cell.angle_gamma   90.00
#
_symmetry.space_group_name_H-M   'P 1'
#
loop_
_entity.id
_entity.type
_entity.pdbx_description
1 polymer ?
#
loop_
_entity_poly.entity_id
_entity_poly.type
_entity_poly.pdbx_seq_one_letter_code
_entity_poly.pdbx_strand_id
1 'polypeptide(L)'
;SQWKEKILSSLLTSQADENGSQSAKKKSPKRNNGCFNCDGNHHLNECPEPKDFKKIRQRQTEMRNRNSNTPRYHFDGPPSEKKFRAGRISDELRNALGIGRNDIPEYIYRMRRMGFINGYPPGYLKKAIERDDSNEVLKFHMVDESASETPETNERPDSPPPTINADKMIYYCGFNQYYRDLRDIEDFRVPPFLEFVAFHQETLNKAHAKKVEERNRLRQRMA
;
A
#
# COMPACT_ATOMS: atom_id res chain seq x y z
N SER A 1 17.85 1.51 -26.55
CA SER A 1 16.83 1.23 -27.58
C SER A 1 16.22 2.53 -28.08
N GLN A 2 16.07 2.70 -29.40
CA GLN A 2 15.54 3.92 -30.04
C GLN A 2 14.13 4.33 -29.57
N TRP A 3 13.40 3.41 -28.93
CA TRP A 3 12.10 3.69 -28.29
C TRP A 3 12.23 4.52 -27.00
N LYS A 4 13.27 4.28 -26.18
CA LYS A 4 13.49 4.97 -24.90
C LYS A 4 13.76 6.47 -25.09
N GLU A 5 14.54 6.82 -26.12
CA GLU A 5 14.94 8.19 -26.44
C GLU A 5 13.76 9.08 -26.86
N LYS A 6 12.82 8.53 -27.64
CA LYS A 6 11.66 9.28 -28.17
C LYS A 6 10.58 9.57 -27.11
N ILE A 7 10.54 8.79 -26.02
CA ILE A 7 9.56 8.95 -24.93
C ILE A 7 10.04 9.97 -23.91
N LEU A 8 11.34 9.95 -23.56
CA LEU A 8 11.92 10.88 -22.58
C LEU A 8 11.87 12.34 -23.04
N SER A 9 12.00 12.60 -24.34
CA SER A 9 11.87 13.96 -24.89
C SER A 9 10.44 14.51 -24.83
N SER A 10 9.42 13.64 -24.79
CA SER A 10 8.02 14.06 -24.72
C SER A 10 7.53 14.31 -23.29
N LEU A 11 8.17 13.70 -22.28
CA LEU A 11 7.75 13.75 -20.87
C LEU A 11 8.27 14.98 -20.11
N LEU A 12 9.28 15.69 -20.64
CA LEU A 12 9.95 16.78 -19.91
C LEU A 12 9.25 18.15 -20.00
N THR A 13 8.04 18.23 -20.57
CA THR A 13 7.35 19.51 -20.85
C THR A 13 6.04 19.70 -20.06
N SER A 14 5.97 19.24 -18.81
CA SER A 14 4.80 19.55 -17.96
C SER A 14 5.28 20.12 -16.63
N GLN A 15 5.04 21.42 -16.48
CA GLN A 15 5.34 22.24 -15.29
C GLN A 15 4.57 21.71 -14.07
N ALA A 16 5.23 21.81 -12.92
CA ALA A 16 4.70 21.47 -11.62
C ALA A 16 3.84 22.61 -11.08
N ASP A 17 2.61 22.28 -10.67
CA ASP A 17 1.80 23.13 -9.80
C ASP A 17 1.58 22.43 -8.46
N GLU A 18 2.12 23.04 -7.41
CA GLU A 18 1.92 22.69 -6.01
C GLU A 18 0.56 23.24 -5.53
N ASN A 19 -0.27 22.41 -4.91
CA ASN A 19 -1.33 22.93 -4.05
C ASN A 19 -1.70 21.96 -2.92
N GLY A 20 -1.21 22.27 -1.72
CA GLY A 20 -1.47 21.55 -0.48
C GLY A 20 -2.81 21.96 0.13
N SER A 21 -3.72 21.00 0.28
CA SER A 21 -5.00 21.20 0.97
C SER A 21 -4.98 20.51 2.34
N GLN A 22 -4.77 21.29 3.39
CA GLN A 22 -4.80 20.85 4.79
C GLN A 22 -6.26 20.71 5.26
N SER A 23 -6.73 19.49 5.48
CA SER A 23 -8.06 19.24 6.08
C SER A 23 -7.95 18.99 7.58
N ALA A 24 -8.57 19.87 8.37
CA ALA A 24 -8.65 19.83 9.82
C ALA A 24 -9.40 18.57 10.31
N LYS A 25 -8.73 17.75 11.13
CA LYS A 25 -9.31 16.57 11.79
C LYS A 25 -10.31 17.01 12.87
N LYS A 26 -11.61 16.88 12.61
CA LYS A 26 -12.65 16.96 13.64
C LYS A 26 -12.46 15.80 14.64
N LYS A 27 -12.21 16.11 15.92
CA LYS A 27 -12.11 15.12 17.00
C LYS A 27 -13.50 14.51 17.24
N SER A 28 -13.66 13.22 16.98
CA SER A 28 -14.85 12.48 17.40
C SER A 28 -14.98 12.50 18.94
N PRO A 29 -16.20 12.57 19.50
CA PRO A 29 -16.39 12.52 20.95
C PRO A 29 -15.79 11.22 21.52
N LYS A 30 -14.94 11.36 22.54
CA LYS A 30 -14.46 10.21 23.32
C LYS A 30 -15.69 9.57 23.97
N ARG A 31 -16.07 8.42 23.47
CA ARG A 31 -17.00 7.51 24.14
C ARG A 31 -16.34 7.09 25.45
N ASN A 32 -16.70 7.77 26.54
CA ASN A 32 -16.32 7.38 27.88
C ASN A 32 -17.05 6.08 28.19
N ASN A 33 -16.36 4.95 28.03
CA ASN A 33 -16.78 3.72 28.70
C ASN A 33 -16.65 4.04 30.19
N GLY A 34 -17.78 4.14 30.90
CA GLY A 34 -17.85 4.65 32.28
C GLY A 34 -16.87 4.01 33.26
N CYS A 35 -16.80 4.57 34.46
CA CYS A 35 -15.87 4.16 35.51
C CYS A 35 -15.96 2.67 35.82
N PHE A 36 -14.83 1.97 35.66
CA PHE A 36 -14.67 0.53 35.93
C PHE A 36 -14.82 0.15 37.42
N ASN A 37 -15.05 1.11 38.32
CA ASN A 37 -15.32 0.88 39.74
C ASN A 37 -16.81 1.01 40.09
N CYS A 38 -17.45 2.13 39.78
CA CYS A 38 -18.83 2.44 40.20
C CYS A 38 -19.82 2.71 39.06
N ASP A 39 -19.41 2.49 37.80
CA ASP A 39 -20.23 2.70 36.59
C ASP A 39 -20.67 4.16 36.36
N GLY A 40 -20.08 5.11 37.09
CA GLY A 40 -20.29 6.54 36.88
C GLY A 40 -19.62 7.06 35.61
N ASN A 41 -20.07 8.23 35.13
CA ASN A 41 -19.51 8.88 33.94
C ASN A 41 -18.23 9.69 34.24
N HIS A 42 -17.20 9.03 34.76
CA HIS A 42 -15.88 9.61 35.06
C HIS A 42 -14.77 8.59 34.83
N HIS A 43 -13.52 9.06 34.77
CA HIS A 43 -12.36 8.18 34.67
C HIS A 43 -12.07 7.49 36.00
N LEU A 44 -11.53 6.27 36.01
CA LEU A 44 -11.26 5.47 37.23
C LEU A 44 -10.46 6.21 38.32
N ASN A 45 -9.67 7.21 37.92
CA ASN A 45 -8.88 8.04 38.84
C ASN A 45 -9.71 9.10 39.59
N GLU A 46 -10.83 9.53 39.02
CA GLU A 46 -11.74 10.55 39.54
C GLU A 46 -12.93 9.92 40.30
N CYS A 47 -12.80 8.65 40.67
CA CYS A 47 -13.89 7.90 41.30
C CYS A 47 -14.08 8.29 42.77
N PRO A 48 -15.29 8.73 43.18
CA PRO A 48 -15.56 9.13 44.57
C PRO A 48 -15.72 7.93 45.53
N GLU A 49 -15.87 6.71 45.00
CA GLU A 49 -16.02 5.48 45.78
C GLU A 49 -14.66 4.79 46.01
N PRO A 50 -14.49 4.06 47.13
CA PRO A 50 -13.29 3.25 47.35
C PRO A 50 -13.11 2.23 46.22
N LYS A 51 -11.87 2.08 45.76
CA LYS A 51 -11.54 1.25 44.59
C LYS A 51 -11.71 -0.24 44.90
N ASP A 52 -12.70 -0.88 44.30
CA ASP A 52 -12.89 -2.33 44.34
C ASP A 52 -12.12 -3.00 43.19
N PHE A 53 -10.92 -3.48 43.50
CA PHE A 53 -10.04 -4.13 42.53
C PHE A 53 -10.65 -5.40 41.90
N LYS A 54 -11.58 -6.09 42.59
CA LYS A 54 -12.24 -7.28 42.03
C LYS A 54 -13.18 -6.89 40.89
N LYS A 55 -14.01 -5.86 41.10
CA LYS A 55 -14.92 -5.31 40.08
C LYS A 55 -14.17 -4.74 38.88
N ILE A 56 -13.09 -4.01 39.13
CA ILE A 56 -12.25 -3.44 38.06
C ILE A 56 -11.67 -4.55 37.18
N ARG A 57 -11.12 -5.60 37.80
CA ARG A 57 -10.54 -6.74 37.07
C ARG A 57 -11.60 -7.49 36.26
N GLN A 58 -12.78 -7.70 36.84
CA GLN A 58 -13.90 -8.32 36.16
C GLN A 58 -14.31 -7.53 34.90
N ARG A 59 -14.54 -6.21 35.03
CA ARG A 59 -14.91 -5.38 33.87
C ARG A 59 -13.79 -5.26 32.83
N GLN A 60 -12.52 -5.28 33.23
CA GLN A 60 -11.40 -5.37 32.28
C GLN A 60 -11.46 -6.67 31.47
N THR A 61 -11.73 -7.81 32.12
CA THR A 61 -11.88 -9.10 31.40
C THR A 61 -13.12 -9.12 30.49
N GLU A 62 -14.25 -8.56 30.94
CA GLU A 62 -15.47 -8.46 30.13
C GLU A 62 -15.26 -7.57 28.90
N MET A 63 -14.61 -6.42 29.06
CA MET A 63 -14.28 -5.52 27.95
C MET A 63 -13.31 -6.16 26.96
N ARG A 64 -12.30 -6.89 27.45
CA ARG A 64 -11.34 -7.61 26.59
C ARG A 64 -12.03 -8.73 25.81
N ASN A 65 -12.93 -9.47 26.44
CA ASN A 65 -13.71 -10.53 25.79
C ASN A 65 -14.73 -9.97 24.78
N ARG A 66 -15.37 -8.84 25.09
CA ARG A 66 -16.25 -8.12 24.14
C ARG A 66 -15.48 -7.66 22.90
N ASN A 67 -14.30 -7.08 23.10
CA ASN A 67 -13.48 -6.56 22.01
C ASN A 67 -12.78 -7.68 21.21
N SER A 68 -12.60 -8.86 21.80
CA SER A 68 -12.10 -10.07 21.13
C SER A 68 -13.11 -10.68 20.17
N ASN A 69 -14.42 -10.49 20.43
CA ASN A 69 -15.51 -11.01 19.59
C ASN A 69 -16.04 -10.01 18.56
N THR A 70 -15.53 -8.78 18.57
CA THR A 70 -15.80 -7.81 17.50
C THR A 70 -14.66 -7.85 16.50
N PRO A 71 -14.74 -8.65 15.42
CA PRO A 71 -13.78 -8.53 14.34
C PRO A 71 -13.86 -7.10 13.83
N ARG A 72 -12.70 -6.43 13.82
CA ARG A 72 -12.54 -5.06 13.34
C ARG A 72 -12.82 -5.05 11.83
N TYR A 73 -14.08 -5.00 11.43
CA TYR A 73 -14.63 -4.78 10.07
C TYR A 73 -13.91 -5.42 8.87
N HIS A 74 -13.11 -6.45 9.08
CA HIS A 74 -12.66 -7.37 8.04
C HIS A 74 -13.55 -8.59 8.17
N PHE A 75 -14.76 -8.49 7.61
CA PHE A 75 -15.46 -9.68 7.20
C PHE A 75 -14.69 -10.23 6.01
N ASP A 76 -13.62 -10.98 6.31
CA ASP A 76 -13.04 -11.93 5.37
C ASP A 76 -14.07 -13.05 5.28
N GLY A 77 -15.11 -12.80 4.47
CA GLY A 77 -16.11 -13.78 4.14
C GLY A 77 -15.45 -15.06 3.62
N PRO A 78 -16.20 -16.18 3.53
CA PRO A 78 -15.66 -17.43 3.01
C PRO A 78 -14.95 -17.18 1.67
N PRO A 79 -13.86 -17.91 1.36
CA PRO A 79 -12.92 -17.59 0.30
C PRO A 79 -13.61 -17.64 -1.08
N SER A 80 -14.31 -16.57 -1.40
CA SER A 80 -14.82 -16.25 -2.73
C SER A 80 -13.74 -15.55 -3.57
N GLU A 81 -12.49 -15.64 -3.11
CA GLU A 81 -11.24 -15.04 -3.62
C GLU A 81 -10.93 -15.29 -5.10
N LYS A 82 -11.78 -16.02 -5.82
CA LYS A 82 -11.68 -16.20 -7.27
C LYS A 82 -12.62 -15.33 -8.09
N LYS A 83 -13.64 -14.69 -7.48
CA LYS A 83 -14.64 -13.91 -8.23
C LYS A 83 -14.07 -12.58 -8.73
N PHE A 84 -13.30 -11.89 -7.89
CA PHE A 84 -12.76 -10.58 -8.20
C PHE A 84 -11.24 -10.66 -8.37
N ARG A 85 -10.76 -10.12 -9.49
CA ARG A 85 -9.33 -10.03 -9.79
C ARG A 85 -9.00 -8.59 -10.14
N ALA A 86 -7.90 -8.10 -9.59
CA ALA A 86 -7.37 -6.80 -9.97
C ALA A 86 -7.17 -6.73 -11.48
N GLY A 87 -7.46 -5.57 -12.08
CA GLY A 87 -7.38 -5.37 -13.53
C GLY A 87 -8.57 -5.86 -14.34
N ARG A 88 -9.50 -6.63 -13.75
CA ARG A 88 -10.71 -7.12 -14.43
C ARG A 88 -11.99 -6.60 -13.77
N ILE A 89 -12.81 -5.92 -14.56
CA ILE A 89 -14.14 -5.44 -14.16
C ILE A 89 -15.18 -6.43 -14.73
N SER A 90 -16.14 -6.85 -13.92
CA SER A 90 -17.26 -7.70 -14.38
C SER A 90 -18.19 -6.94 -15.34
N ASP A 91 -18.88 -7.66 -16.21
CA ASP A 91 -19.80 -7.04 -17.18
C ASP A 91 -20.97 -6.33 -16.50
N GLU A 92 -21.46 -6.88 -15.38
CA GLU A 92 -22.49 -6.24 -14.54
C GLU A 92 -22.02 -4.88 -14.00
N LEU A 93 -20.78 -4.82 -13.47
CA LEU A 93 -20.22 -3.58 -12.95
C LEU A 93 -19.91 -2.59 -14.07
N ARG A 94 -19.45 -3.06 -15.24
CA ARG A 94 -19.28 -2.21 -16.43
C ARG A 94 -20.60 -1.54 -16.83
N ASN A 95 -21.68 -2.32 -16.89
CA ASN A 95 -23.01 -1.80 -17.20
C ASN A 95 -23.48 -0.78 -16.15
N ALA A 96 -23.29 -1.08 -14.86
CA ALA A 96 -23.64 -0.15 -13.78
C ALA A 96 -22.84 1.16 -13.83
N LEU A 97 -21.60 1.13 -14.31
CA LEU A 97 -20.75 2.31 -14.49
C LEU A 97 -20.95 3.00 -15.84
N GLY A 98 -21.78 2.45 -16.75
CA GLY A 98 -21.96 2.97 -18.11
C GLY A 98 -20.71 2.85 -18.99
N ILE A 99 -19.80 1.92 -18.67
CA ILE A 99 -18.57 1.67 -19.44
C ILE A 99 -18.86 0.54 -20.44
N GLY A 100 -18.62 0.76 -21.72
CA GLY A 100 -18.78 -0.30 -22.72
C GLY A 100 -17.76 -1.43 -22.55
N ARG A 101 -18.02 -2.55 -23.23
CA ARG A 101 -17.19 -3.76 -23.14
C ARG A 101 -15.72 -3.51 -23.51
N ASN A 102 -15.51 -2.66 -24.51
CA ASN A 102 -14.19 -2.36 -25.07
C ASN A 102 -13.66 -0.99 -24.63
N ASP A 103 -14.43 -0.26 -23.81
CA ASP A 103 -14.00 1.04 -23.32
C ASP A 103 -12.99 0.87 -22.19
N ILE A 104 -11.99 1.75 -22.23
CA ILE A 104 -10.95 1.86 -21.22
C ILE A 104 -11.52 2.66 -20.04
N PRO A 105 -11.52 2.13 -18.81
CA PRO A 105 -12.00 2.86 -17.64
C PRO A 105 -11.20 4.14 -17.36
N GLU A 106 -11.87 5.17 -16.84
CA GLU A 106 -11.25 6.49 -16.56
C GLU A 106 -9.99 6.44 -15.69
N TYR A 107 -9.95 5.52 -14.71
CA TYR A 107 -8.78 5.38 -13.85
C TYR A 107 -7.52 4.93 -14.59
N ILE A 108 -7.65 4.24 -15.74
CA ILE A 108 -6.52 3.85 -16.57
C ILE A 108 -5.88 5.08 -17.22
N TYR A 109 -6.68 6.03 -17.70
CA TYR A 109 -6.17 7.31 -18.22
C TYR A 109 -5.40 8.08 -17.14
N ARG A 110 -5.90 8.07 -15.90
CA ARG A 110 -5.14 8.63 -14.76
C ARG A 110 -3.81 7.91 -14.52
N MET A 111 -3.78 6.58 -14.63
CA MET A 111 -2.52 5.84 -14.53
C MET A 111 -1.54 6.24 -15.64
N ARG A 112 -2.02 6.42 -16.89
CA ARG A 112 -1.19 6.87 -18.02
C ARG A 112 -0.57 8.24 -17.78
N ARG A 113 -1.35 9.19 -17.25
CA ARG A 113 -0.89 10.56 -16.92
C ARG A 113 0.19 10.57 -15.84
N MET A 114 0.15 9.62 -14.90
CA MET A 114 1.21 9.44 -13.90
C MET A 114 2.46 8.74 -14.46
N GLY A 115 2.42 8.26 -15.70
CA GLY A 115 3.50 7.52 -16.36
C GLY A 115 3.55 6.04 -15.98
N PHE A 116 4.39 5.27 -16.67
CA PHE A 116 4.43 3.81 -16.53
C PHE A 116 4.87 3.33 -15.13
N ILE A 117 5.84 4.01 -14.51
CA ILE A 117 6.39 3.62 -13.20
C ILE A 117 5.43 4.04 -12.08
N ASN A 118 5.07 5.32 -12.01
CA ASN A 118 4.29 5.86 -10.89
C ASN A 118 2.78 5.63 -11.06
N GLY A 119 2.32 5.36 -12.28
CA GLY A 119 0.93 5.02 -12.56
C GLY A 119 0.57 3.59 -12.18
N TYR A 120 1.53 2.65 -12.19
CA TYR A 120 1.25 1.28 -11.78
C TYR A 120 0.99 1.20 -10.27
N PRO A 121 -0.04 0.48 -9.79
CA PRO A 121 -0.41 0.59 -8.39
C PRO A 121 0.67 -0.01 -7.47
N PRO A 122 1.18 0.77 -6.50
CA PRO A 122 2.37 0.39 -5.73
C PRO A 122 2.12 -0.83 -4.83
N GLY A 123 0.88 -1.05 -4.39
CA GLY A 123 0.51 -2.22 -3.59
C GLY A 123 0.67 -3.54 -4.35
N TYR A 124 0.32 -3.57 -5.63
CA TYR A 124 0.52 -4.76 -6.48
C TYR A 124 1.98 -4.90 -6.90
N LEU A 125 2.70 -3.78 -7.09
CA LEU A 125 4.13 -3.82 -7.37
C LEU A 125 4.90 -4.46 -6.21
N LYS A 126 4.61 -4.08 -4.96
CA LYS A 126 5.22 -4.67 -3.77
C LYS A 126 5.00 -6.18 -3.66
N LYS A 127 3.82 -6.66 -4.05
CA LYS A 127 3.50 -8.10 -4.09
C LYS A 127 4.23 -8.84 -5.22
N ALA A 128 4.57 -8.15 -6.30
CA ALA A 128 5.30 -8.73 -7.42
C ALA A 128 6.81 -8.77 -7.20
N ILE A 129 7.34 -7.94 -6.31
CA ILE A 129 8.74 -7.99 -5.89
C ILE A 129 8.95 -9.27 -5.06
N GLU A 130 9.79 -10.16 -5.56
CA GLU A 130 10.24 -11.31 -4.81
C GLU A 130 11.36 -10.90 -3.86
N ARG A 131 11.19 -11.34 -2.62
CA ARG A 131 12.22 -11.26 -1.60
C ARG A 131 12.64 -12.69 -1.33
N ASP A 132 13.94 -12.92 -1.24
CA ASP A 132 14.45 -14.17 -0.71
C ASP A 132 14.15 -14.20 0.79
N ASP A 133 13.00 -14.78 1.15
CA ASP A 133 12.56 -14.99 2.53
C ASP A 133 13.57 -15.84 3.33
N SER A 134 14.47 -16.56 2.66
CA SER A 134 15.57 -17.32 3.27
C SER A 134 16.57 -16.46 4.05
N ASN A 135 16.55 -15.13 3.88
CA ASN A 135 17.42 -14.20 4.59
C ASN A 135 16.63 -13.23 5.49
N GLU A 136 15.34 -13.48 5.74
CA GLU A 136 14.52 -12.66 6.61
C GLU A 136 15.00 -12.82 8.06
N VAL A 137 15.67 -11.79 8.57
CA VAL A 137 16.08 -11.73 9.97
C VAL A 137 14.81 -11.57 10.82
N LEU A 138 14.45 -12.61 11.57
CA LEU A 138 13.36 -12.58 12.55
C LEU A 138 13.54 -11.39 13.48
N LYS A 139 12.63 -10.42 13.41
CA LYS A 139 12.64 -9.24 14.28
C LYS A 139 12.02 -9.60 15.63
N PHE A 140 12.87 -9.88 16.62
CA PHE A 140 12.42 -10.00 18.00
C PHE A 140 12.10 -8.61 18.56
N HIS A 141 10.82 -8.32 18.74
CA HIS A 141 10.39 -7.13 19.49
C HIS A 141 10.55 -7.42 20.98
N MET A 142 11.76 -7.20 21.50
CA MET A 142 11.94 -7.03 22.94
C MET A 142 11.35 -5.67 23.32
N VAL A 143 10.56 -5.63 24.39
CA VAL A 143 9.97 -4.40 24.93
C VAL A 143 11.11 -3.61 25.58
N ASP A 144 11.85 -2.85 24.77
CA ASP A 144 12.68 -1.77 25.27
C ASP A 144 12.29 -0.48 24.54
N GLU A 145 12.02 0.55 25.33
CA GLU A 145 11.27 1.76 24.97
C GLU A 145 12.15 2.79 24.25
N SER A 146 13.11 2.33 23.45
CA SER A 146 14.14 3.19 22.84
C SER A 146 14.58 2.81 21.42
N ALA A 147 13.87 1.90 20.74
CA ALA A 147 14.14 1.62 19.32
C ALA A 147 13.20 2.44 18.43
N SER A 148 13.75 3.41 17.70
CA SER A 148 13.01 4.20 16.70
C SER A 148 12.25 3.27 15.74
N GLU A 149 10.95 3.51 15.62
CA GLU A 149 10.06 2.83 14.68
C GLU A 149 10.35 3.24 13.23
N THR A 150 11.52 2.86 12.70
CA THR A 150 11.75 2.91 11.26
C THR A 150 11.44 1.52 10.68
N PRO A 151 10.63 1.43 9.62
CA PRO A 151 10.39 0.17 8.90
C PRO A 151 11.61 -0.15 8.02
N GLU A 152 12.81 -0.04 8.56
CA GLU A 152 14.01 -0.50 7.89
C GLU A 152 13.96 -2.02 7.86
N THR A 153 13.59 -2.53 6.70
CA THR A 153 13.84 -3.92 6.35
C THR A 153 15.36 -4.07 6.41
N ASN A 154 15.87 -4.72 7.45
CA ASN A 154 17.30 -4.97 7.66
C ASN A 154 17.76 -6.01 6.62
N GLU A 155 17.85 -5.58 5.37
CA GLU A 155 18.48 -6.30 4.28
C GLU A 155 19.99 -6.39 4.58
N ARG A 156 20.56 -7.59 4.51
CA ARG A 156 22.01 -7.78 4.70
C ARG A 156 22.79 -6.85 3.76
N PRO A 157 23.98 -6.40 4.15
CA PRO A 157 24.79 -5.50 3.32
C PRO A 157 25.02 -6.00 1.89
N ASP A 158 25.08 -7.32 1.72
CA ASP A 158 25.40 -8.00 0.46
C ASP A 158 24.20 -8.68 -0.20
N SER A 159 22.96 -8.31 0.15
CA SER A 159 21.79 -8.89 -0.53
C SER A 159 21.76 -8.47 -2.00
N PRO A 160 21.48 -9.39 -2.94
CA PRO A 160 21.32 -9.03 -4.35
C PRO A 160 20.14 -8.06 -4.53
N PRO A 161 20.11 -7.29 -5.63
CA PRO A 161 18.96 -6.43 -5.94
C PRO A 161 17.66 -7.24 -5.96
N PRO A 162 16.53 -6.68 -5.48
CA PRO A 162 15.26 -7.38 -5.50
C PRO A 162 14.84 -7.68 -6.94
N THR A 163 14.17 -8.80 -7.18
CA THR A 163 13.68 -9.21 -8.50
C THR A 163 12.17 -9.07 -8.58
N ILE A 164 11.64 -8.73 -9.75
CA ILE A 164 10.21 -8.64 -10.01
C ILE A 164 9.76 -9.91 -10.73
N ASN A 165 8.78 -10.60 -10.16
CA ASN A 165 8.11 -11.70 -10.83
C ASN A 165 7.01 -11.16 -11.75
N ALA A 166 7.16 -11.42 -13.05
CA ALA A 166 6.23 -10.98 -14.08
C ALA A 166 4.82 -11.57 -13.89
N ASP A 167 4.69 -12.79 -13.40
CA ASP A 167 3.39 -13.48 -13.24
C ASP A 167 2.54 -12.85 -12.13
N LYS A 168 3.20 -12.20 -11.15
CA LYS A 168 2.53 -11.49 -10.06
C LYS A 168 2.11 -10.07 -10.44
N MET A 169 2.59 -9.55 -11.58
CA MET A 169 2.15 -8.24 -12.08
C MET A 169 0.75 -8.33 -12.69
N ILE A 170 -0.07 -7.33 -12.39
CA ILE A 170 -1.47 -7.27 -12.80
C ILE A 170 -1.58 -6.61 -14.17
N TYR A 171 -2.36 -7.24 -15.05
CA TYR A 171 -2.69 -6.70 -16.36
C TYR A 171 -3.82 -5.66 -16.27
N TYR A 172 -3.58 -4.50 -16.85
CA TYR A 172 -4.51 -3.41 -17.03
C TYR A 172 -4.62 -3.10 -18.52
N CYS A 173 -5.79 -3.40 -19.08
CA CYS A 173 -6.10 -3.16 -20.49
C CYS A 173 -5.91 -1.68 -20.82
N GLY A 174 -5.09 -1.37 -21.82
CA GLY A 174 -4.77 -0.01 -22.22
C GLY A 174 -3.61 0.64 -21.43
N PHE A 175 -3.05 0.00 -20.40
CA PHE A 175 -1.91 0.56 -19.66
C PHE A 175 -0.63 -0.23 -19.90
N ASN A 176 -0.63 -1.52 -19.57
CA ASN A 176 0.48 -2.45 -19.76
C ASN A 176 0.12 -3.66 -20.63
N GLN A 177 -1.12 -3.74 -21.11
CA GLN A 177 -1.59 -4.76 -22.04
C GLN A 177 -2.47 -4.14 -23.12
N TYR A 178 -2.18 -4.43 -24.39
CA TYR A 178 -2.95 -3.95 -25.54
C TYR A 178 -3.94 -5.02 -26.04
N TYR A 179 -5.07 -4.56 -26.57
CA TYR A 179 -6.06 -5.37 -27.28
C TYR A 179 -6.50 -4.64 -28.54
N ARG A 180 -6.77 -5.39 -29.61
CA ARG A 180 -7.12 -4.82 -30.92
C ARG A 180 -8.42 -4.00 -30.90
N ASP A 181 -9.43 -4.49 -30.20
CA ASP A 181 -10.77 -3.89 -30.23
C ASP A 181 -10.96 -2.80 -29.17
N LEU A 182 -9.88 -2.39 -28.50
CA LEU A 182 -9.90 -1.44 -27.39
C LEU A 182 -10.22 -0.03 -27.90
N ARG A 183 -11.22 0.63 -27.30
CA ARG A 183 -11.57 2.01 -27.65
C ARG A 183 -10.79 2.96 -26.75
N ASP A 184 -9.69 3.46 -27.30
CA ASP A 184 -8.82 4.43 -26.67
C ASP A 184 -9.18 5.85 -27.14
N ILE A 185 -9.30 6.79 -26.20
CA ILE A 185 -9.57 8.20 -26.46
C ILE A 185 -8.26 8.99 -26.63
N GLU A 186 -7.17 8.55 -26.01
CA GLU A 186 -5.89 9.27 -25.95
C GLU A 186 -4.82 8.67 -26.89
N ASP A 187 -5.15 7.64 -27.68
CA ASP A 187 -4.24 6.90 -28.58
C ASP A 187 -2.88 6.58 -27.93
N PHE A 188 -2.94 6.01 -26.73
CA PHE A 188 -1.76 5.78 -25.91
C PHE A 188 -0.97 4.57 -26.40
N ARG A 189 0.34 4.74 -26.57
CA ARG A 189 1.24 3.63 -26.94
C ARG A 189 1.51 2.75 -25.72
N VAL A 190 0.82 1.62 -25.68
CA VAL A 190 1.06 0.57 -24.67
C VAL A 190 2.34 -0.20 -25.01
N PRO A 191 3.35 -0.24 -24.12
CA PRO A 191 4.55 -1.03 -24.32
C PRO A 191 4.24 -2.52 -24.25
N PRO A 192 5.04 -3.38 -24.94
CA PRO A 192 4.99 -4.82 -24.72
C PRO A 192 5.17 -5.14 -23.23
N PHE A 193 4.43 -6.12 -22.73
CA PHE A 193 4.41 -6.42 -21.29
C PHE A 193 5.79 -6.77 -20.72
N LEU A 194 6.61 -7.51 -21.47
CA LEU A 194 7.98 -7.84 -21.05
C LEU A 194 8.85 -6.59 -20.93
N GLU A 195 8.71 -5.61 -21.82
CA GLU A 195 9.42 -4.34 -21.73
C GLU A 195 8.95 -3.52 -20.53
N PHE A 196 7.64 -3.56 -20.23
CA PHE A 196 7.07 -2.92 -19.06
C PHE A 196 7.64 -3.48 -17.75
N VAL A 197 7.74 -4.81 -17.63
CA VAL A 197 8.38 -5.49 -16.49
C VAL A 197 9.85 -5.10 -16.39
N ALA A 198 10.59 -5.14 -17.51
CA ALA A 198 12.00 -4.77 -17.55
C ALA A 198 12.24 -3.32 -17.11
N PHE A 199 11.35 -2.39 -17.47
CA PHE A 199 11.44 -1.00 -17.06
C PHE A 199 11.23 -0.81 -15.55
N HIS A 200 10.29 -1.57 -14.96
CA HIS A 200 10.11 -1.59 -13.51
C HIS A 200 11.32 -2.20 -12.80
N GLN A 201 11.89 -3.28 -13.36
CA GLN A 201 13.09 -3.90 -12.81
C GLN A 201 14.29 -2.95 -12.85
N GLU A 202 14.50 -2.23 -13.95
CA GLU A 202 15.57 -1.23 -14.08
C GLU A 202 15.41 -0.12 -13.04
N THR A 203 14.19 0.37 -12.85
CA THR A 203 13.88 1.42 -11.86
C THR A 203 14.12 0.94 -10.44
N LEU A 204 13.74 -0.29 -10.14
CA LEU A 204 13.94 -0.91 -8.84
C LEU A 204 15.44 -1.14 -8.57
N ASN A 205 16.22 -1.56 -9.57
CA ASN A 205 17.67 -1.71 -9.46
C ASN A 205 18.35 -0.37 -9.16
N LYS A 206 17.93 0.71 -9.84
CA LYS A 206 18.44 2.09 -9.58
C LYS A 206 18.10 2.55 -8.16
N ALA A 207 16.87 2.32 -7.71
CA ALA A 207 16.44 2.66 -6.36
C ALA A 207 17.23 1.89 -5.30
N HIS A 208 17.47 0.59 -5.52
CA HIS A 208 18.29 -0.23 -4.65
C HIS A 208 19.75 0.25 -4.60
N ALA A 209 20.35 0.56 -5.76
CA ALA A 209 21.72 1.09 -5.82
C ALA A 209 21.87 2.41 -5.04
N LYS A 210 20.91 3.33 -5.19
CA LYS A 210 20.88 4.59 -4.44
C LYS A 210 20.77 4.36 -2.93
N LYS A 211 19.92 3.42 -2.50
CA LYS A 211 19.76 3.04 -1.09
C LYS A 211 21.06 2.45 -0.51
N VAL A 212 21.76 1.61 -1.27
CA VAL A 212 23.05 1.02 -0.89
C VAL A 212 24.12 2.12 -0.75
N GLU A 213 24.20 3.04 -1.71
CA GLU A 213 25.14 4.17 -1.68
C GLU A 213 24.90 5.08 -0.48
N GLU A 214 23.65 5.46 -0.22
CA GLU A 214 23.26 6.28 0.93
C GLU A 214 23.64 5.61 2.26
N ARG A 215 23.37 4.31 2.39
CA ARG A 215 23.79 3.52 3.56
C ARG A 215 25.31 3.50 3.72
N ASN A 216 26.07 3.32 2.64
CA ASN A 216 27.53 3.32 2.69
C ASN A 216 28.06 4.69 3.13
N ARG A 217 27.46 5.77 2.62
CA ARG A 217 27.79 7.15 3.03
C ARG A 217 27.48 7.40 4.50
N LEU A 218 26.36 6.90 5.03
CA LEU A 218 26.02 6.99 6.45
C LEU A 218 27.02 6.22 7.32
N ARG A 219 27.42 5.02 6.91
CA ARG A 219 28.44 4.22 7.61
C ARG A 219 29.79 4.95 7.67
N GLN A 220 30.22 5.55 6.57
CA GLN A 220 31.46 6.34 6.53
C GLN A 220 31.41 7.60 7.40
N ARG A 221 30.23 8.16 7.67
CA ARG A 221 30.07 9.31 8.59
C ARG A 221 30.07 8.91 10.06
N MET A 222 29.70 7.66 10.37
CA MET A 222 29.57 7.15 11.74
C MET A 222 30.83 6.43 12.23
N ALA A 223 31.77 6.11 11.32
CA ALA A 223 33.09 5.57 11.61
C ALA A 223 34.11 6.69 11.74
#